data_AF-A0A0T1TRZ1-F1
#
_entry.id   AF-A0A0T1TRZ1-F1
#
_cell.length_a   1.000
_cell.length_b   1.000
_cell.length_c   1.000
_cell.angle_alpha   90.00
_cell.angle_beta   90.00
_cell.angle_gamma   90.00
#
_symmetry.space_group_name_H-M   'P 1'
#
loop_
_entity.id
_entity.type
_entity.pdbx_description
1 polymer ?
#
loop_
_entity_poly.entity_id
_entity_poly.type
_entity_poly.pdbx_seq_one_letter_code
_entity_poly.pdbx_strand_id
1 'polypeptide(L)'
;METAGRETRAELSAWEGRPVRWAARLSAAGHDLLAYAGVRPVPASCGMGVGQRLVQLAPSQMAALRVFIGLADQLKSPPAPGLAEQVRTAVYDRGARRWRLHLTQEQTASVAYGFWLHRLTGSAAEANRFNRDYGILHRPNAEDRAPAAML
;
A
#
# COMPACT_ATOMS: atom_id res chain seq x y z
N MET A 1 -5.83 -12.90 -4.64
CA MET A 1 -4.97 -14.05 -4.25
C MET A 1 -5.35 -15.22 -5.14
N GLU A 2 -4.39 -15.77 -5.88
CA GLU A 2 -4.68 -16.67 -6.99
C GLU A 2 -4.30 -18.11 -6.67
N THR A 3 -5.15 -19.08 -7.01
CA THR A 3 -4.80 -20.50 -6.93
C THR A 3 -3.84 -20.88 -8.05
N ALA A 4 -2.71 -21.52 -7.72
CA ALA A 4 -1.73 -21.91 -8.73
C ALA A 4 -2.28 -22.97 -9.70
N GLY A 5 -1.97 -22.79 -10.98
CA GLY A 5 -2.37 -23.70 -12.07
C GLY A 5 -1.91 -25.15 -11.83
N ARG A 6 -2.56 -26.09 -12.52
CA ARG A 6 -2.27 -27.54 -12.39
C ARG A 6 -0.79 -27.87 -12.68
N GLU A 7 -0.23 -27.22 -13.70
CA GLU A 7 1.17 -27.32 -14.11
C GLU A 7 2.11 -26.86 -12.99
N THR A 8 1.94 -25.64 -12.47
CA THR A 8 2.73 -25.14 -11.34
C THR A 8 2.58 -25.94 -10.05
N ARG A 9 1.43 -26.57 -9.81
CA ARG A 9 1.32 -27.55 -8.70
C ARG A 9 2.09 -28.85 -8.97
N ALA A 10 2.25 -29.28 -10.22
CA ALA A 10 3.10 -30.41 -10.58
C ALA A 10 4.61 -30.06 -10.44
N GLU A 11 5.03 -28.89 -10.93
CA GLU A 11 6.39 -28.35 -10.74
C GLU A 11 6.77 -28.29 -9.25
N LEU A 12 5.91 -27.68 -8.41
CA LEU A 12 6.12 -27.61 -6.97
C LEU A 12 6.08 -29.00 -6.31
N SER A 13 5.26 -29.94 -6.79
CA SER A 13 5.25 -31.32 -6.27
C SER A 13 6.54 -32.08 -6.57
N ALA A 14 7.15 -31.83 -7.73
CA ALA A 14 8.44 -32.42 -8.10
C ALA A 14 9.58 -31.83 -7.26
N TRP A 15 9.56 -30.51 -7.00
CA TRP A 15 10.57 -29.84 -6.19
C TRP A 15 10.49 -30.20 -4.69
N GLU A 16 9.27 -30.31 -4.15
CA GLU A 16 9.01 -30.72 -2.76
C GLU A 16 9.15 -32.24 -2.52
N GLY A 17 9.24 -33.05 -3.58
CA GLY A 17 9.26 -34.52 -3.49
C GLY A 17 7.96 -35.16 -2.97
N ARG A 18 6.86 -34.39 -2.90
CA ARG A 18 5.56 -34.79 -2.33
C ARG A 18 4.39 -34.08 -3.03
N PRO A 19 3.19 -34.68 -3.11
CA PRO A 19 2.06 -34.10 -3.84
C PRO A 19 1.51 -32.82 -3.17
N VAL A 20 1.75 -31.67 -3.81
CA VAL A 20 1.29 -30.33 -3.41
C VAL A 20 -0.19 -30.18 -3.78
N ARG A 21 -1.07 -30.53 -2.82
CA ARG A 21 -2.54 -30.52 -2.99
C ARG A 21 -3.07 -29.13 -3.36
N TRP A 22 -2.58 -28.10 -2.66
CA TRP A 22 -2.88 -26.70 -2.92
C TRP A 22 -1.58 -25.89 -3.00
N ALA A 23 -1.57 -24.87 -3.84
CA ALA A 23 -0.58 -23.81 -3.83
C ALA A 23 -1.27 -22.53 -4.30
N ALA A 24 -0.79 -21.38 -3.83
CA ALA A 24 -1.33 -20.07 -4.20
C ALA A 24 -0.19 -19.14 -4.63
N ARG A 25 -0.46 -18.30 -5.62
CA ARG A 25 0.38 -17.17 -5.97
C ARG A 25 -0.10 -15.94 -5.20
N LEU A 26 0.85 -15.21 -4.62
CA LEU A 26 0.60 -13.86 -4.14
C LEU A 26 0.39 -12.97 -5.38
N SER A 27 -0.71 -12.22 -5.41
CA SER A 27 -0.85 -11.12 -6.38
C SER A 27 0.17 -10.03 -6.03
N ALA A 28 0.39 -9.07 -6.93
CA ALA A 28 1.31 -7.95 -6.67
C ALA A 28 1.03 -7.27 -5.31
N ALA A 29 -0.24 -7.01 -5.02
CA ALA A 29 -0.68 -6.45 -3.74
C ALA A 29 -0.44 -7.38 -2.53
N GLY A 30 -0.49 -8.71 -2.72
CA GLY A 30 -0.16 -9.69 -1.69
C GLY A 30 1.34 -9.84 -1.43
N HIS A 31 2.20 -9.57 -2.43
CA HIS A 31 3.64 -9.49 -2.27
C HIS A 31 4.04 -8.21 -1.52
N ASP A 32 3.47 -7.08 -1.94
CA ASP A 32 3.72 -5.75 -1.37
C ASP A 32 3.29 -5.67 0.11
N LEU A 33 2.23 -6.38 0.48
CA LEU A 33 1.80 -6.57 1.86
C LEU A 33 2.93 -7.14 2.75
N LEU A 34 3.58 -8.20 2.30
CA LEU A 34 4.59 -8.93 3.10
C LEU A 34 5.85 -8.10 3.27
N ALA A 35 6.30 -7.39 2.23
CA ALA A 35 7.39 -6.43 2.32
C ALA A 35 7.07 -5.30 3.32
N TYR A 36 5.85 -4.77 3.27
CA TYR A 36 5.41 -3.68 4.15
C TYR A 36 5.27 -4.09 5.63
N ALA A 37 4.92 -5.35 5.90
CA ALA A 37 4.64 -5.84 7.25
C ALA A 37 5.82 -5.76 8.23
N GLY A 38 7.06 -5.78 7.74
CA GLY A 38 8.27 -5.88 8.57
C GLY A 38 8.66 -4.62 9.37
N VAL A 39 8.06 -3.44 9.11
CA VAL A 39 8.64 -2.13 9.50
C VAL A 39 7.64 -1.20 10.21
N ARG A 40 6.85 -1.73 11.15
CA ARG A 40 5.62 -1.10 11.71
C ARG A 40 5.84 0.07 12.71
N PRO A 41 5.33 1.30 12.45
CA PRO A 41 5.27 2.43 13.40
C PRO A 41 3.91 2.59 14.15
N VAL A 42 3.72 3.70 14.89
CA VAL A 42 2.60 3.95 15.85
C VAL A 42 1.82 5.28 15.54
N PRO A 43 0.50 5.44 15.82
CA PRO A 43 -0.37 6.44 15.14
C PRO A 43 -0.99 7.63 15.97
N ALA A 44 -1.37 8.75 15.30
CA ALA A 44 -2.18 9.90 15.83
C ALA A 44 -2.84 10.78 14.71
N SER A 45 -3.90 11.59 14.97
CA SER A 45 -5.11 11.91 14.12
C SER A 45 -5.19 13.14 13.10
N CYS A 46 -6.27 13.18 12.25
CA CYS A 46 -6.74 14.21 11.23
C CYS A 46 -5.78 14.58 10.06
N GLY A 47 -6.05 15.33 8.96
CA GLY A 47 -7.17 16.16 8.35
C GLY A 47 -6.59 17.16 7.27
N MET A 48 -7.18 17.69 6.16
CA MET A 48 -8.33 17.43 5.22
C MET A 48 -8.26 18.40 3.96
N GLY A 49 -8.90 18.16 2.77
CA GLY A 49 -9.25 19.18 1.70
C GLY A 49 -8.52 19.15 0.31
N VAL A 50 -9.17 19.46 -0.85
CA VAL A 50 -8.83 19.00 -2.27
C VAL A 50 -8.24 20.03 -3.29
N GLY A 51 -7.29 19.61 -4.15
CA GLY A 51 -6.89 20.25 -5.45
C GLY A 51 -5.40 20.59 -5.60
N GLN A 52 -4.70 20.16 -6.68
CA GLN A 52 -3.22 19.88 -6.77
C GLN A 52 -2.49 20.00 -5.43
N ARG A 53 -2.49 18.88 -4.72
CA ARG A 53 -3.07 18.95 -3.40
C ARG A 53 -2.04 19.27 -2.36
N LEU A 54 -2.30 20.30 -1.57
CA LEU A 54 -1.65 20.53 -0.29
C LEU A 54 -2.01 19.40 0.67
N VAL A 55 -1.37 18.25 0.48
CA VAL A 55 -1.56 17.05 1.29
C VAL A 55 -0.86 17.30 2.62
N GLN A 56 -1.67 17.59 3.64
CA GLN A 56 -1.21 17.72 5.01
C GLN A 56 -1.22 16.35 5.69
N LEU A 57 -0.04 15.76 5.86
CA LEU A 57 0.15 14.48 6.55
C LEU A 57 0.50 14.72 8.02
N ALA A 58 -0.16 13.97 8.91
CA ALA A 58 0.29 13.86 10.29
C ALA A 58 1.65 13.12 10.37
N PRO A 59 2.43 13.26 11.45
CA PRO A 59 3.72 12.57 11.59
C PRO A 59 3.66 11.05 11.39
N SER A 60 2.60 10.35 11.83
CA SER A 60 2.45 8.90 11.59
C SER A 60 2.22 8.55 10.12
N GLN A 61 1.45 9.37 9.39
CA GLN A 61 1.26 9.22 7.95
C GLN A 61 2.57 9.50 7.19
N MET A 62 3.34 10.50 7.59
CA MET A 62 4.65 10.78 6.98
C MET A 62 5.65 9.64 7.26
N ALA A 63 5.61 9.01 8.44
CA ALA A 63 6.40 7.82 8.75
C ALA A 63 5.98 6.61 7.89
N ALA A 64 4.68 6.31 7.83
CA ALA A 64 4.14 5.22 7.01
C ALA A 64 4.41 5.41 5.50
N LEU A 65 4.40 6.65 5.02
CA LEU A 65 4.76 7.00 3.64
C LEU A 65 6.28 6.90 3.38
N ARG A 66 7.12 7.27 4.35
CA ARG A 66 8.58 7.05 4.27
C ARG A 66 8.94 5.57 4.25
N VAL A 67 8.22 4.71 4.98
CA VAL A 67 8.35 3.24 4.87
C VAL A 67 7.95 2.77 3.46
N PHE A 68 6.81 3.22 2.93
CA PHE A 68 6.36 2.86 1.58
C PHE A 68 7.39 3.24 0.50
N ILE A 69 7.99 4.42 0.61
CA ILE A 69 9.01 4.90 -0.34
C ILE A 69 10.36 4.22 -0.14
N GLY A 70 10.74 3.91 1.10
CA GLY A 70 11.95 3.14 1.40
C GLY A 70 11.91 1.67 0.94
N LEU A 71 10.73 1.17 0.57
CA LEU A 71 10.51 -0.16 0.01
C LEU A 71 10.36 -0.16 -1.52
N ALA A 72 10.60 0.96 -2.21
CA ALA A 72 10.32 1.11 -3.65
C ALA A 72 10.86 -0.04 -4.53
N ASP A 73 12.09 -0.48 -4.30
CA ASP A 73 12.76 -1.54 -5.08
C ASP A 73 12.28 -2.97 -4.71
N GLN A 74 11.49 -3.11 -3.65
CA GLN A 74 10.94 -4.38 -3.14
C GLN A 74 9.45 -4.55 -3.49
N LEU A 75 8.78 -3.47 -3.91
CA LEU A 75 7.37 -3.44 -4.27
C LEU A 75 7.18 -3.81 -5.75
N LYS A 76 6.17 -4.63 -6.04
CA LYS A 76 5.66 -4.91 -7.40
C LYS A 76 4.85 -3.74 -7.95
N SER A 77 4.20 -2.97 -7.08
CA SER A 77 3.56 -1.70 -7.42
C SER A 77 4.37 -0.53 -6.83
N PRO A 78 5.35 0.03 -7.57
CA PRO A 78 6.27 1.04 -7.02
C PRO A 78 5.57 2.37 -6.70
N PRO A 79 6.17 3.21 -5.83
CA PRO A 79 5.70 4.57 -5.59
C PRO A 79 5.67 5.41 -6.89
N ALA A 80 4.64 6.25 -7.05
CA ALA A 80 4.47 7.05 -8.27
C ALA A 80 5.67 8.00 -8.54
N PRO A 81 5.99 8.29 -9.82
CA PRO A 81 7.08 9.18 -10.19
C PRO A 81 7.05 10.53 -9.44
N GLY A 82 8.22 10.95 -8.96
CA GLY A 82 8.39 12.19 -8.20
C GLY A 82 7.84 12.17 -6.76
N LEU A 83 7.11 11.15 -6.31
CA LEU A 83 6.57 11.09 -4.94
C LEU A 83 7.70 11.08 -3.88
N ALA A 84 8.81 10.39 -4.17
CA ALA A 84 10.01 10.42 -3.33
C ALA A 84 10.64 11.82 -3.21
N GLU A 85 10.55 12.64 -4.26
CA GLU A 85 11.04 14.03 -4.23
C GLU A 85 10.09 14.93 -3.43
N GLN A 86 8.78 14.81 -3.64
CA GLN A 86 7.77 15.53 -2.85
C GLN A 86 7.87 15.20 -1.34
N VAL A 87 8.33 14.01 -0.96
CA VAL A 87 8.58 13.61 0.43
C VAL A 87 9.91 14.13 0.99
N ARG A 88 10.88 14.49 0.12
CA ARG A 88 12.12 15.21 0.49
C ARG A 88 11.89 16.71 0.64
N THR A 89 11.14 17.33 -0.28
CA THR A 89 10.80 18.77 -0.26
C THR A 89 9.66 19.12 0.69
N ALA A 90 9.02 18.12 1.30
CA ALA A 90 7.94 18.28 2.28
C ALA A 90 8.31 19.23 3.44
N VAL A 91 7.50 20.27 3.65
CA VAL A 91 7.75 21.26 4.71
C VAL A 91 6.99 20.89 5.97
N TYR A 92 7.68 20.78 7.12
CA TYR A 92 7.00 20.58 8.40
C TYR A 92 6.49 21.89 9.00
N ASP A 93 5.17 22.04 9.02
CA ASP A 93 4.45 23.12 9.67
C ASP A 93 4.43 22.90 11.19
N ARG A 94 5.16 23.74 11.93
CA ARG A 94 5.20 23.71 13.40
C ARG A 94 3.90 24.18 14.05
N GLY A 95 3.11 25.01 13.38
CA GLY A 95 1.81 25.51 13.86
C GLY A 95 0.72 24.47 13.71
N ALA A 96 0.54 23.93 12.50
CA ALA A 96 -0.42 22.86 12.21
C ALA A 96 0.02 21.46 12.68
N ARG A 97 1.30 21.31 13.07
CA ARG A 97 1.97 20.04 13.44
C ARG A 97 1.90 18.99 12.33
N ARG A 98 2.06 19.42 11.08
CA ARG A 98 1.78 18.63 9.85
C ARG A 98 2.88 18.80 8.81
N TRP A 99 3.17 17.73 8.07
CA TRP A 99 3.98 17.80 6.86
C TRP A 99 3.11 18.26 5.69
N ARG A 100 3.52 19.31 4.99
CA ARG A 100 2.87 19.84 3.79
C ARG A 100 3.59 19.32 2.55
N LEU A 101 2.85 18.68 1.64
CA LEU A 101 3.33 18.19 0.34
C LEU A 101 2.40 18.69 -0.77
N HIS A 102 2.87 18.84 -2.01
CA HIS A 102 2.03 19.16 -3.17
C HIS A 102 1.97 17.94 -4.10
N LEU A 103 0.87 17.18 -4.05
CA LEU A 103 0.77 15.91 -4.77
C LEU A 103 -0.18 15.97 -5.99
N THR A 104 0.24 15.33 -7.07
CA THR A 104 -0.62 15.05 -8.24
C THR A 104 -1.68 13.99 -7.89
N GLN A 105 -2.69 13.81 -8.74
CA GLN A 105 -3.73 12.78 -8.51
C GLN A 105 -3.15 11.36 -8.48
N GLU A 106 -2.19 11.06 -9.36
CA GLU A 106 -1.44 9.80 -9.41
C GLU A 106 -0.63 9.56 -8.14
N GLN A 107 0.16 10.55 -7.71
CA GLN A 107 0.91 10.51 -6.45
C GLN A 107 -0.02 10.33 -5.24
N THR A 108 -1.17 11.00 -5.25
CA THR A 108 -2.20 10.88 -4.20
C THR A 108 -2.82 9.47 -4.18
N ALA A 109 -3.02 8.83 -5.34
CA ALA A 109 -3.47 7.44 -5.44
C ALA A 109 -2.40 6.44 -4.96
N SER A 110 -1.12 6.67 -5.28
CA SER A 110 0.01 5.87 -4.80
C SER A 110 0.19 5.97 -3.28
N VAL A 111 0.01 7.17 -2.69
CA VAL A 111 -0.07 7.35 -1.22
C VAL A 111 -1.24 6.57 -0.62
N ALA A 112 -2.41 6.54 -1.27
CA ALA A 112 -3.54 5.75 -0.81
C ALA A 112 -3.26 4.24 -0.83
N TYR A 113 -2.48 3.75 -1.81
CA TYR A 113 -2.02 2.36 -1.88
C TYR A 113 -1.05 2.03 -0.74
N GLY A 114 -0.03 2.87 -0.50
CA GLY A 114 0.89 2.70 0.62
C GLY A 114 0.19 2.67 2.00
N PHE A 115 -0.84 3.50 2.19
CA PHE A 115 -1.66 3.45 3.40
C PHE A 115 -2.62 2.25 3.43
N TRP A 116 -3.05 1.72 2.28
CA TRP A 116 -3.84 0.49 2.20
C TRP A 116 -3.02 -0.76 2.58
N LEU A 117 -1.74 -0.82 2.18
CA LEU A 117 -0.79 -1.82 2.69
C LEU A 117 -0.67 -1.72 4.22
N HIS A 118 -0.40 -0.51 4.73
CA HIS A 118 -0.33 -0.23 6.18
C HIS A 118 -1.60 -0.64 6.95
N ARG A 119 -2.77 -0.48 6.32
CA ARG A 119 -4.07 -0.93 6.88
C ARG A 119 -4.11 -2.43 7.12
N LEU A 120 -3.63 -3.22 6.16
CA LEU A 120 -3.66 -4.68 6.25
C LEU A 120 -2.58 -5.22 7.21
N THR A 121 -1.48 -4.49 7.41
CA THR A 121 -0.44 -4.80 8.41
C THR A 121 -0.78 -4.29 9.82
N GLY A 122 -2.07 -4.03 10.11
CA GLY A 122 -2.56 -3.82 11.47
C GLY A 122 -2.74 -2.37 11.94
N SER A 123 -2.90 -1.38 11.04
CA SER A 123 -3.48 -0.07 11.40
C SER A 123 -4.33 0.51 10.27
N ALA A 124 -5.64 0.30 10.32
CA ALA A 124 -6.56 0.90 9.34
C ALA A 124 -6.65 2.44 9.42
N ALA A 125 -6.06 3.08 10.43
CA ALA A 125 -6.20 4.51 10.70
C ALA A 125 -5.61 5.39 9.58
N GLU A 126 -4.47 4.99 9.02
CA GLU A 126 -3.78 5.70 7.94
C GLU A 126 -4.63 5.74 6.65
N ALA A 127 -5.11 4.59 6.18
CA ALA A 127 -5.98 4.50 4.99
C ALA A 127 -7.37 5.14 5.22
N ASN A 128 -7.99 4.89 6.39
CA ASN A 128 -9.32 5.42 6.68
C ASN A 128 -9.30 6.94 6.83
N ARG A 129 -8.21 7.49 7.37
CA ARG A 129 -7.98 8.92 7.38
C ARG A 129 -7.71 9.45 5.99
N PHE A 130 -6.85 8.80 5.20
CA PHE A 130 -6.60 9.27 3.85
C PHE A 130 -7.89 9.29 3.02
N ASN A 131 -8.77 8.29 3.18
CA ASN A 131 -10.10 8.33 2.60
C ASN A 131 -10.98 9.48 3.13
N ARG A 132 -11.03 9.72 4.45
CA ARG A 132 -11.83 10.81 5.05
C ARG A 132 -11.35 12.19 4.60
N ASP A 133 -10.04 12.39 4.65
CA ASP A 133 -9.38 13.67 4.41
C ASP A 133 -9.29 13.97 2.92
N TYR A 134 -9.05 12.93 2.11
CA TYR A 134 -8.74 13.02 0.69
C TYR A 134 -9.87 12.59 -0.24
N GLY A 135 -10.91 11.90 0.24
CA GLY A 135 -11.95 11.27 -0.59
C GLY A 135 -11.44 10.04 -1.34
N ILE A 136 -10.21 9.59 -1.04
CA ILE A 136 -9.45 8.62 -1.82
C ILE A 136 -9.15 7.41 -0.94
N LEU A 137 -9.86 6.32 -1.19
CA LEU A 137 -9.58 4.99 -0.69
C LEU A 137 -9.04 4.14 -1.85
N HIS A 138 -7.82 3.60 -1.72
CA HIS A 138 -7.43 2.52 -2.61
C HIS A 138 -8.34 1.31 -2.35
N ARG A 139 -9.07 0.89 -3.39
CA ARG A 139 -9.82 -0.36 -3.44
C ARG A 139 -9.12 -1.25 -4.47
N PRO A 140 -8.67 -2.47 -4.11
CA PRO A 140 -8.23 -3.43 -5.12
C PRO A 140 -9.42 -3.78 -6.04
N ASN A 141 -9.16 -4.01 -7.32
CA ASN A 141 -10.20 -4.45 -8.25
C ASN A 141 -10.82 -5.77 -7.78
N ALA A 142 -12.11 -5.95 -8.03
CA ALA A 142 -12.84 -7.15 -7.62
C ALA A 142 -12.33 -8.45 -8.29
N GLU A 143 -11.56 -8.33 -9.37
CA GLU A 143 -10.94 -9.43 -10.12
C GLU A 143 -9.87 -10.17 -9.29
N ASP A 144 -9.06 -9.47 -8.46
CA ASP A 144 -8.13 -10.10 -7.48
C ASP A 144 -8.88 -10.74 -6.29
N ARG A 145 -10.22 -10.67 -6.31
CA ARG A 145 -11.16 -11.29 -5.38
C ARG A 145 -12.18 -12.22 -6.08
N ALA A 146 -11.87 -12.72 -7.27
CA ALA A 146 -12.66 -13.78 -7.90
C ALA A 146 -12.50 -15.11 -7.12
N PRO A 147 -13.56 -15.69 -6.52
CA PRO A 147 -13.50 -17.05 -6.01
C PRO A 147 -13.55 -18.03 -7.19
N ALA A 148 -12.48 -18.81 -7.39
CA ALA A 148 -12.44 -19.87 -8.39
C ALA A 148 -13.29 -21.08 -7.96
N ALA A 149 -14.63 -20.93 -7.96
CA ALA A 149 -15.58 -21.96 -7.58
C ALA A 149 -16.99 -21.71 -8.17
N MET A 150 -17.22 -22.14 -9.41
CA MET A 150 -18.45 -22.84 -9.85
C MET A 150 -18.38 -23.22 -11.34
N LEU A 151 -17.79 -24.38 -11.62
CA LEU A 151 -18.28 -25.48 -12.49
C LEU A 151 -17.17 -26.54 -12.64
#